data_AF-A0AAD7WKJ7-F1
#
_entry.id   AF-A0AAD7WKJ7-F1
#
_cell.length_a   1.000
_cell.length_b   1.000
_cell.length_c   1.000
_cell.angle_alpha   90.00
_cell.angle_beta   90.00
_cell.angle_gamma   90.00
#
_symmetry.space_group_name_H-M   'P 1'
#
loop_
_entity.id
_entity.type
_entity.pdbx_description
1 polymer ?
#
loop_
_entity_poly.entity_id
_entity_poly.type
_entity_poly.pdbx_seq_one_letter_code
_entity_poly.pdbx_strand_id
1 'polypeptide(L)'
;MMALQSKLEAQELLLVRALDQAHMFLSDLPNEGLEEPQKNMEPTMELAAEVRGIPGGAAGVVRQWAADLRGCWEHLVICTGTRRLQVDAALEKLQNLQGIVGQLGLGFAQAEEERAGWPPVGDLPADSLRENIEKTTAFRENMVPLDLEVKAVNKLSAELSALGVQVSSDMFVQISNLNAHWILLQPLYSCHGRGQCPTTTSHTT
;
A
#
# COMPACT_ATOMS: atom_id res chain seq x y z
N MET A 1 8.95 10.03 -5.91
CA MET A 1 9.75 8.81 -5.66
C MET A 1 11.24 9.05 -5.94
N MET A 2 11.62 9.58 -7.11
CA MET A 2 13.03 9.83 -7.49
C MET A 2 13.82 10.76 -6.55
N ALA A 3 13.19 11.80 -5.99
CA ALA A 3 13.90 12.75 -5.10
C ALA A 3 14.39 12.12 -3.79
N LEU A 4 13.70 11.07 -3.31
CA LEU A 4 14.06 10.38 -2.06
C LEU A 4 15.17 9.34 -2.31
N GLN A 5 15.14 8.67 -3.47
CA GLN A 5 16.24 7.81 -3.93
C GLN A 5 17.52 8.60 -4.15
N SER A 6 17.48 9.70 -4.90
CA SER A 6 18.64 10.55 -5.14
C SER A 6 19.27 11.07 -3.84
N LYS A 7 18.43 11.43 -2.86
CA LYS A 7 18.92 11.88 -1.55
C LYS A 7 19.54 10.75 -0.73
N LEU A 8 18.97 9.55 -0.80
CA LEU A 8 19.52 8.37 -0.14
C LEU A 8 20.86 7.96 -0.74
N GLU A 9 20.97 7.93 -2.07
CA GLU A 9 22.20 7.63 -2.81
C GLU A 9 23.30 8.66 -2.50
N ALA A 10 22.94 9.95 -2.42
CA ALA A 10 23.88 11.00 -2.03
C ALA A 10 24.37 10.85 -0.58
N GLN A 11 23.50 10.44 0.36
CA GLN A 11 23.88 10.17 1.74
C GLN A 11 24.71 8.90 1.88
N GLU A 12 24.41 7.86 1.10
CA GLU A 12 25.20 6.62 1.03
C GLU A 12 26.62 6.91 0.55
N LEU A 13 26.76 7.72 -0.50
CA LEU A 13 28.08 8.12 -1.02
C LEU A 13 28.88 8.92 0.02
N LEU A 14 28.24 9.79 0.79
CA LEU A 14 28.91 10.55 1.86
C LEU A 14 29.35 9.66 3.02
N LEU A 15 28.52 8.68 3.40
CA LEU A 15 28.86 7.71 4.44
C LEU A 15 30.03 6.82 4.02
N VAL A 16 30.02 6.33 2.78
CA VAL A 16 31.12 5.53 2.22
C VAL A 16 32.42 6.33 2.22
N ARG A 17 32.40 7.60 1.78
CA ARG A 17 33.59 8.46 1.79
C ARG A 17 34.10 8.76 3.20
N ALA A 18 33.21 8.99 4.16
CA ALA A 18 33.58 9.19 5.56
C ALA A 18 34.20 7.92 6.16
N LEU A 19 33.67 6.75 5.79
CA LEU A 19 34.20 5.45 6.21
C LEU A 19 35.58 5.18 5.59
N ASP A 20 35.77 5.49 4.31
CA ASP A 20 37.06 5.37 3.62
C ASP A 20 38.11 6.31 4.22
N GLN A 21 37.73 7.55 4.55
CA GLN A 21 38.63 8.48 5.25
C GLN A 21 38.99 7.98 6.65
N ALA A 22 38.03 7.42 7.40
CA ALA A 22 38.31 6.81 8.68
C ALA A 22 39.20 5.56 8.54
N HIS A 23 39.01 4.76 7.49
CA HIS A 23 39.84 3.58 7.22
C HIS A 23 41.27 3.97 6.84
N MET A 24 41.46 4.97 5.99
CA MET A 24 42.77 5.55 5.66
C MET A 24 43.45 6.07 6.93
N PHE A 25 42.74 6.86 7.74
CA PHE A 25 43.26 7.36 9.01
C PHE A 25 43.66 6.25 9.98
N LEU A 26 42.88 5.16 10.04
CA LEU A 26 43.21 4.00 10.87
C LEU A 26 44.38 3.18 10.32
N SER A 27 44.59 3.20 9.00
CA SER A 27 45.70 2.51 8.33
C SER A 27 47.02 3.28 8.41
N ASP A 28 46.95 4.61 8.58
CA ASP A 28 48.09 5.50 8.80
C ASP A 28 48.57 5.50 10.28
N LEU A 29 47.87 4.82 11.19
CA LEU A 29 48.34 4.60 12.55
C LEU A 29 49.41 3.49 12.54
N PRO A 30 50.64 3.74 13.04
CA PRO A 30 51.64 2.68 13.16
C PRO A 30 51.07 1.54 14.00
N ASN A 31 51.22 0.30 13.52
CA ASN A 31 50.78 -0.90 14.22
C ASN A 31 51.77 -1.22 15.36
N GLU A 32 51.93 -0.30 16.31
CA GLU A 32 52.86 -0.45 17.44
C GLU A 32 52.11 -0.92 18.68
N GLY A 33 51.96 -2.24 18.72
CA GLY A 33 51.61 -2.99 19.89
C GLY A 33 52.16 -4.40 19.80
N LEU A 34 53.50 -4.54 19.85
CA LEU A 34 54.24 -5.58 20.58
C LEU A 34 55.77 -5.46 20.31
N GLU A 35 56.53 -5.32 21.41
CA GLU A 35 58.00 -5.49 21.60
C GLU A 35 58.92 -4.25 21.83
N GLU A 36 59.13 -3.98 23.13
CA GLU A 36 60.36 -3.58 23.86
C GLU A 36 61.05 -2.19 23.74
N PRO A 37 61.71 -1.73 24.85
CA PRO A 37 61.80 -0.31 25.22
C PRO A 37 63.09 0.34 24.72
N GLN A 38 62.97 1.47 24.02
CA GLN A 38 64.10 2.36 23.76
C GLN A 38 63.83 3.77 24.28
N LYS A 39 64.83 4.23 25.04
CA LYS A 39 64.90 5.47 25.80
C LYS A 39 64.97 6.69 24.87
N ASN A 40 64.54 7.82 25.41
CA ASN A 40 64.64 9.21 24.92
C ASN A 40 63.63 9.65 23.86
N MET A 41 62.52 10.26 24.30
CA MET A 41 62.34 11.72 24.25
C MET A 41 61.07 12.08 25.04
N GLU A 42 61.14 13.09 25.91
CA GLU A 42 60.03 13.49 26.78
C GLU A 42 58.75 13.82 25.98
N PRO A 43 57.61 13.17 26.26
CA PRO A 43 56.32 13.59 25.73
C PRO A 43 55.64 14.54 26.74
N THR A 44 55.21 15.69 26.23
CA THR A 44 54.38 16.67 26.92
C THR A 44 53.24 15.97 27.68
N MET A 45 53.38 15.91 29.00
CA MET A 45 52.76 14.89 29.87
C MET A 45 51.29 15.16 30.23
N GLU A 46 50.66 16.22 29.72
CA GLU A 46 49.31 16.60 30.15
C GLU A 46 48.17 16.11 29.24
N LEU A 47 48.32 16.07 27.90
CA LEU A 47 47.26 15.52 27.02
C LEU A 47 47.30 13.99 26.90
N ALA A 48 48.48 13.38 27.09
CA ALA A 48 48.64 11.93 26.94
C ALA A 48 48.14 11.14 28.16
N ALA A 49 47.97 11.79 29.32
CA ALA A 49 47.51 11.13 30.54
C ALA A 49 46.00 10.82 30.52
N GLU A 50 45.21 11.72 29.93
CA GLU A 50 43.75 11.60 29.91
C GLU A 50 43.26 10.53 28.91
N VAL A 51 44.02 10.31 27.83
CA VAL A 51 43.71 9.29 26.80
C VAL A 51 44.20 7.89 27.19
N ARG A 52 45.17 7.78 28.11
CA ARG A 52 45.71 6.48 28.59
C ARG A 52 44.76 5.69 29.50
N GLY A 53 43.69 6.30 30.00
CA GLY A 53 42.67 5.63 30.81
C GLY A 53 41.54 4.98 29.98
N ILE A 54 41.47 5.27 28.68
CA ILE A 54 40.43 4.76 27.79
C ILE A 54 41.00 3.54 27.03
N PRO A 55 40.44 2.33 27.18
CA PRO A 55 40.91 1.15 26.45
C PRO A 55 40.89 1.43 24.93
N GLY A 56 42.07 1.51 24.30
CA GLY A 56 42.23 1.78 22.86
C GLY A 56 42.35 3.25 22.43
N GLY A 57 42.33 4.23 23.35
CA GLY A 57 42.50 5.65 23.03
C GLY A 57 41.51 6.21 21.99
N ALA A 58 41.87 7.31 21.31
CA ALA A 58 41.03 7.93 20.28
C ALA A 58 40.67 6.96 19.12
N ALA A 59 41.56 6.03 18.78
CA ALA A 59 41.31 5.01 17.77
C ALA A 59 40.23 4.02 18.20
N GLY A 60 40.15 3.66 19.49
CA GLY A 60 39.09 2.83 20.06
C GLY A 60 37.72 3.50 19.97
N VAL A 61 37.65 4.80 20.27
CA VAL A 61 36.41 5.60 20.16
C VAL A 61 35.92 5.65 18.71
N VAL A 62 36.82 5.89 17.75
CA VAL A 62 36.48 5.91 16.32
C VAL A 62 35.99 4.54 15.85
N ARG A 63 36.63 3.44 16.29
CA ARG A 63 36.16 2.07 15.95
C ARG A 63 34.77 1.79 16.52
N GLN A 64 34.51 2.20 17.75
CA GLN A 64 33.19 2.05 18.36
C GLN A 64 32.12 2.82 17.58
N TRP A 65 32.41 4.08 17.24
CA TRP A 65 31.49 4.90 16.44
C TRP A 65 31.26 4.32 15.04
N ALA A 66 32.29 3.77 14.40
CA ALA A 66 32.16 3.10 13.11
C ALA A 66 31.29 1.84 13.21
N ALA A 67 31.40 1.07 14.31
CA ALA A 67 30.55 -0.08 14.58
C ALA A 67 29.09 0.33 14.84
N ASP A 68 28.88 1.37 15.65
CA ASP A 68 27.54 1.90 15.95
C ASP A 68 26.87 2.47 14.69
N LEU A 69 27.61 3.23 13.88
CA LEU A 69 27.14 3.75 12.59
C LEU A 69 26.75 2.62 11.63
N ARG A 70 27.56 1.56 11.54
CA ARG A 70 27.24 0.37 10.75
C ARG A 70 25.96 -0.29 11.22
N GLY A 71 25.79 -0.48 12.53
CA GLY A 71 24.56 -1.05 13.10
C GLY A 71 23.33 -0.19 12.80
N CYS A 72 23.46 1.14 12.93
CA CYS A 72 22.39 2.08 12.58
C CYS A 72 22.04 2.05 11.09
N TRP A 73 23.04 1.90 10.22
CA TRP A 73 22.86 1.77 8.78
C TRP A 73 22.17 0.46 8.42
N GLU A 74 22.60 -0.67 8.97
CA GLU A 74 21.95 -1.97 8.76
C GLU A 74 20.49 -1.94 9.21
N HIS A 75 20.20 -1.36 10.37
CA HIS A 75 18.84 -1.17 10.87
C HIS A 75 18.01 -0.26 9.94
N LEU A 76 18.59 0.83 9.43
CA LEU A 76 17.93 1.71 8.47
C LEU A 76 17.61 0.97 7.16
N VAL A 77 18.53 0.15 6.64
CA VAL A 77 18.32 -0.66 5.45
C VAL A 77 17.16 -1.63 5.65
N ILE A 78 17.07 -2.29 6.82
CA ILE A 78 15.96 -3.20 7.14
C ILE A 78 14.63 -2.44 7.22
N CYS A 79 14.60 -1.30 7.91
CA CYS A 79 13.40 -0.48 8.05
C CYS A 79 12.92 0.08 6.70
N THR A 80 13.85 0.56 5.88
CA THR A 80 13.53 1.08 4.54
C THR A 80 13.08 -0.02 3.59
N GLY A 81 13.66 -1.22 3.66
CA GLY A 81 13.21 -2.41 2.95
C GLY A 81 11.79 -2.84 3.35
N THR A 82 11.50 -2.88 4.65
CA THR A 82 10.15 -3.21 5.17
C THR A 82 9.12 -2.20 4.69
N ARG A 83 9.45 -0.91 4.76
CA ARG A 83 8.57 0.16 4.26
C ARG A 83 8.36 0.08 2.75
N ARG A 84 9.39 -0.27 1.97
CA ARG A 84 9.28 -0.50 0.53
C ARG A 84 8.26 -1.60 0.23
N LEU A 85 8.41 -2.76 0.88
CA LEU A 85 7.49 -3.88 0.72
C LEU A 85 6.04 -3.51 1.08
N GLN A 86 5.84 -2.68 2.12
CA GLN A 86 4.51 -2.15 2.46
C GLN A 86 3.94 -1.25 1.36
N VAL A 87 4.77 -0.38 0.77
CA VAL A 87 4.36 0.48 -0.35
C VAL A 87 4.01 -0.36 -1.58
N ASP A 88 4.83 -1.37 -1.91
CA ASP A 88 4.61 -2.24 -3.06
C ASP A 88 3.31 -3.05 -2.88
N ALA A 89 3.07 -3.61 -1.69
CA ALA A 89 1.83 -4.33 -1.37
C ALA A 89 0.59 -3.42 -1.41
N ALA A 90 0.69 -2.17 -0.93
CA ALA A 90 -0.39 -1.20 -1.04
C ALA A 90 -0.66 -0.82 -2.50
N LEU A 91 0.38 -0.66 -3.31
CA LEU A 91 0.25 -0.32 -4.73
C LEU A 91 -0.44 -1.45 -5.51
N GLU A 92 -0.04 -2.70 -5.28
CA GLU A 92 -0.69 -3.87 -5.89
C GLU A 92 -2.18 -3.92 -5.55
N LYS A 93 -2.55 -3.71 -4.28
CA LYS A 93 -3.96 -3.68 -3.85
C LYS A 93 -4.74 -2.52 -4.48
N LEU A 94 -4.13 -1.33 -4.62
CA LEU A 94 -4.76 -0.19 -5.29
C LEU A 94 -5.01 -0.48 -6.78
N GLN A 95 -4.04 -1.09 -7.47
CA GLN A 95 -4.19 -1.48 -8.87
C GLN A 95 -5.30 -2.52 -9.04
N ASN A 96 -5.35 -3.54 -8.17
CA ASN A 96 -6.41 -4.54 -8.18
C ASN A 96 -7.78 -3.90 -7.93
N LEU A 97 -7.88 -3.00 -6.94
CA LEU A 97 -9.11 -2.27 -6.64
C LEU A 97 -9.55 -1.42 -7.84
N GLN A 98 -8.63 -0.72 -8.50
CA GLN A 98 -8.92 0.08 -9.69
C GLN A 98 -9.41 -0.79 -10.86
N GLY A 99 -8.81 -1.97 -11.05
CA GLY A 99 -9.23 -2.94 -12.06
C GLY A 99 -10.66 -3.43 -11.84
N ILE A 100 -10.99 -3.83 -10.61
CA ILE A 100 -12.33 -4.33 -10.26
C ILE A 100 -13.37 -3.21 -10.35
N VAL A 101 -13.07 -2.01 -9.85
CA VAL A 101 -13.96 -0.83 -9.97
C VAL A 101 -14.26 -0.50 -11.44
N GLY A 102 -13.27 -0.60 -12.31
CA GLY A 102 -13.46 -0.40 -13.75
C GLY A 102 -14.36 -1.47 -14.39
N GLN A 103 -14.14 -2.74 -14.06
CA GLN A 103 -14.97 -3.87 -14.54
C GLN A 103 -16.42 -3.74 -14.05
N LEU A 104 -16.60 -3.43 -12.77
CA LEU A 104 -17.92 -3.24 -12.17
C LEU A 104 -18.67 -2.08 -12.82
N GLY A 105 -17.98 -0.97 -13.13
CA GLY A 105 -18.57 0.16 -13.84
C GLY A 105 -19.09 -0.22 -15.23
N LEU A 106 -18.34 -1.01 -15.99
CA LEU A 106 -18.77 -1.52 -17.29
C LEU A 106 -19.95 -2.49 -17.16
N GLY A 107 -19.89 -3.39 -16.18
CA GLY A 107 -20.97 -4.36 -15.91
C GLY A 107 -22.28 -3.69 -15.52
N PHE A 108 -22.23 -2.64 -14.68
CA PHE A 108 -23.42 -1.85 -14.36
C PHE A 108 -23.95 -1.06 -15.55
N ALA A 109 -23.09 -0.44 -16.37
CA ALA A 109 -23.54 0.27 -17.56
C ALA A 109 -24.27 -0.68 -18.54
N GLN A 110 -23.72 -1.87 -18.77
CA GLN A 110 -24.35 -2.89 -19.60
C GLN A 110 -25.69 -3.36 -19.00
N ALA A 111 -25.72 -3.61 -17.68
CA ALA A 111 -26.94 -4.04 -17.01
C ALA A 111 -28.04 -2.96 -17.02
N GLU A 112 -27.67 -1.67 -16.91
CA GLU A 112 -28.62 -0.57 -17.05
C GLU A 112 -29.13 -0.42 -18.48
N GLU A 113 -28.28 -0.58 -19.49
CA GLU A 113 -28.67 -0.54 -20.91
C GLU A 113 -29.62 -1.70 -21.26
N GLU A 114 -29.29 -2.92 -20.84
CA GLU A 114 -30.15 -4.10 -21.02
C GLU A 114 -31.51 -3.88 -20.36
N ARG A 115 -31.54 -3.33 -19.14
CA ARG A 115 -32.79 -3.01 -18.43
C ARG A 115 -33.58 -1.89 -19.11
N ALA A 116 -32.93 -0.83 -19.56
CA ALA A 116 -33.58 0.31 -20.21
C ALA A 116 -34.24 -0.09 -21.55
N GLY A 117 -33.71 -1.11 -22.22
CA GLY A 117 -34.28 -1.67 -23.44
C GLY A 117 -35.51 -2.57 -23.24
N TRP A 118 -35.91 -2.87 -22.00
CA TRP A 118 -37.05 -3.76 -21.76
C TRP A 118 -38.39 -3.01 -21.81
N PRO A 119 -39.34 -3.46 -22.64
CA PRO A 119 -40.68 -2.89 -22.66
C PRO A 119 -41.42 -3.17 -21.35
N PRO A 120 -42.34 -2.29 -20.92
CA PRO A 120 -43.15 -2.51 -19.72
C PRO A 120 -43.93 -3.82 -19.84
N VAL A 121 -44.04 -4.56 -18.73
CA VAL A 121 -44.76 -5.86 -18.71
C VAL A 121 -46.22 -5.71 -19.14
N GLY A 122 -46.83 -4.53 -18.95
CA GLY A 122 -48.19 -4.24 -19.38
C GLY A 122 -48.36 -4.05 -20.90
N ASP A 123 -47.27 -3.78 -21.62
CA ASP A 123 -47.27 -3.57 -23.08
C ASP A 123 -46.83 -4.82 -23.85
N LEU A 124 -46.45 -5.88 -23.13
CA LEU A 124 -46.03 -7.15 -23.71
C LEU A 124 -47.25 -7.99 -24.12
N PRO A 125 -47.28 -8.54 -25.34
CA PRO A 125 -48.23 -9.57 -25.72
C PRO A 125 -48.13 -10.76 -24.77
N ALA A 126 -49.26 -11.42 -24.49
CA ALA A 126 -49.31 -12.57 -23.57
C ALA A 126 -48.34 -13.70 -23.96
N ASP A 127 -48.10 -13.88 -25.26
CA ASP A 127 -47.17 -14.87 -25.80
C ASP A 127 -45.68 -14.51 -25.54
N SER A 128 -45.36 -13.23 -25.36
CA SER A 128 -44.01 -12.72 -25.07
C SER A 128 -43.69 -12.63 -23.58
N LEU A 129 -44.68 -12.81 -22.69
CA LEU A 129 -44.48 -12.75 -21.24
C LEU A 129 -43.53 -13.85 -20.74
N ARG A 130 -43.62 -15.05 -21.31
CA ARG A 130 -42.72 -16.17 -20.95
C ARG A 130 -41.26 -15.84 -21.27
N GLU A 131 -41.01 -15.29 -22.45
CA GLU A 131 -39.67 -14.87 -22.88
C GLU A 131 -39.11 -13.74 -22.01
N ASN A 132 -39.95 -12.80 -21.56
CA ASN A 132 -39.54 -11.73 -20.65
C ASN A 132 -39.18 -12.25 -19.25
N ILE A 133 -39.91 -13.24 -18.74
CA ILE A 133 -39.58 -13.91 -17.47
C ILE A 133 -38.23 -14.62 -17.57
N GLU A 134 -37.97 -15.32 -18.68
CA GLU A 134 -36.69 -15.98 -18.96
C GLU A 134 -35.54 -14.95 -19.07
N LYS A 135 -35.76 -13.82 -19.75
CA LYS A 135 -34.79 -12.70 -19.80
C LYS A 135 -34.52 -12.09 -18.42
N THR A 136 -35.57 -11.88 -17.62
CA THR A 136 -35.44 -11.31 -16.27
C THR A 136 -34.72 -12.26 -15.30
N THR A 137 -34.92 -13.56 -15.46
CA THR A 137 -34.23 -14.58 -14.65
C THR A 137 -32.76 -14.71 -15.04
N ALA A 138 -32.45 -14.75 -16.34
CA ALA A 138 -31.06 -14.73 -16.82
C ALA A 138 -30.30 -13.45 -16.41
N PHE A 139 -30.95 -12.29 -16.49
CA PHE A 139 -30.39 -11.02 -16.01
C PHE A 139 -30.03 -11.08 -14.51
N ARG A 140 -30.87 -11.71 -13.69
CA ARG A 140 -30.58 -11.91 -12.26
C ARG A 140 -29.33 -12.78 -12.05
N GLU A 141 -29.15 -13.82 -12.86
CA GLU A 141 -27.94 -14.66 -12.81
C GLU A 141 -26.70 -13.87 -13.22
N ASN A 142 -26.80 -13.01 -14.23
CA ASN A 142 -25.72 -12.11 -14.67
C ASN A 142 -25.35 -11.05 -13.61
N MET A 143 -26.23 -10.75 -12.65
CA MET A 143 -25.93 -9.85 -11.54
C MET A 143 -25.14 -10.50 -10.39
N VAL A 144 -25.07 -11.83 -10.32
CA VAL A 144 -24.34 -12.55 -9.26
C VAL A 144 -22.83 -12.28 -9.30
N PRO A 145 -22.14 -12.30 -10.46
CA PRO A 145 -20.74 -11.90 -10.57
C PRO A 145 -20.48 -10.46 -10.10
N LEU A 146 -21.38 -9.53 -10.39
CA LEU A 146 -21.24 -8.12 -9.99
C LEU A 146 -21.35 -7.95 -8.46
N ASP A 147 -22.21 -8.71 -7.78
CA ASP A 147 -22.27 -8.74 -6.30
C ASP A 147 -20.94 -9.21 -5.68
N LEU A 148 -20.31 -10.22 -6.29
CA LEU A 148 -19.02 -10.73 -5.83
C LEU A 148 -17.91 -9.69 -6.03
N GLU A 149 -17.92 -8.95 -7.14
CA GLU A 149 -16.99 -7.86 -7.40
C GLU A 149 -17.19 -6.68 -6.43
N VAL A 150 -18.44 -6.30 -6.11
CA VAL A 150 -18.73 -5.29 -5.06
C VAL A 150 -18.15 -5.72 -3.72
N LYS A 151 -18.32 -6.99 -3.34
CA LYS A 151 -17.73 -7.54 -2.10
C LYS A 151 -16.21 -7.54 -2.14
N ALA A 152 -15.60 -7.81 -3.30
CA ALA A 152 -14.15 -7.76 -3.49
C ALA A 152 -13.60 -6.33 -3.34
N VAL A 153 -14.27 -5.33 -3.91
CA VAL A 153 -13.95 -3.90 -3.74
C VAL A 153 -14.00 -3.51 -2.27
N ASN A 154 -15.06 -3.88 -1.54
CA ASN A 154 -15.20 -3.59 -0.12
C ASN A 154 -14.11 -4.27 0.72
N LYS A 155 -13.76 -5.52 0.41
CA LYS A 155 -12.67 -6.25 1.07
C LYS A 155 -11.32 -5.57 0.85
N LEU A 156 -10.99 -5.25 -0.41
CA LEU A 156 -9.72 -4.58 -0.75
C LEU A 156 -9.62 -3.19 -0.14
N SER A 157 -10.73 -2.44 -0.06
CA SER A 157 -10.80 -1.15 0.63
C SER A 157 -10.50 -1.27 2.13
N ALA A 158 -11.04 -2.30 2.79
CA ALA A 158 -10.74 -2.59 4.19
C ALA A 158 -9.26 -3.00 4.40
N GLU A 159 -8.70 -3.80 3.50
CA GLU A 159 -7.29 -4.21 3.54
C GLU A 159 -6.33 -3.02 3.32
N LEU A 160 -6.66 -2.09 2.42
CA LEU A 160 -5.91 -0.84 2.22
C LEU A 160 -5.97 0.06 3.46
N SER A 161 -7.14 0.14 4.10
CA SER A 161 -7.32 0.88 5.35
C SER A 161 -6.47 0.29 6.48
N ALA A 162 -6.36 -1.04 6.56
CA ALA A 162 -5.50 -1.73 7.53
C ALA A 162 -4.00 -1.48 7.30
N LEU A 163 -3.59 -1.22 6.05
CA LEU A 163 -2.23 -0.80 5.68
C LEU A 163 -1.99 0.70 5.95
N GLY A 164 -2.97 1.43 6.49
CA GLY A 164 -2.89 2.87 6.74
C GLY A 164 -2.94 3.72 5.48
N VAL A 165 -3.39 3.16 4.36
CA VAL A 165 -3.50 3.83 3.07
C VAL A 165 -4.94 4.27 2.87
N GLN A 166 -5.17 5.59 2.91
CA GLN A 166 -6.45 6.19 2.55
C GLN A 166 -6.61 6.10 1.03
N VAL A 167 -7.73 5.53 0.58
CA VAL A 167 -8.10 5.56 -0.85
C VAL A 167 -8.30 7.02 -1.26
N SER A 168 -7.97 7.39 -2.51
CA SER A 168 -8.15 8.77 -2.98
C SER A 168 -9.62 9.19 -2.90
N SER A 169 -9.87 10.50 -2.71
CA SER A 169 -11.24 11.04 -2.64
C SER A 169 -12.09 10.64 -3.86
N ASP A 170 -11.50 10.65 -5.06
CA ASP A 170 -12.20 10.28 -6.29
C ASP A 170 -12.60 8.80 -6.30
N MET A 171 -11.72 7.92 -5.84
CA MET A 171 -11.96 6.49 -5.80
C MET A 171 -12.97 6.10 -4.71
N PHE A 172 -12.95 6.81 -3.58
CA PHE A 172 -14.00 6.67 -2.57
C PHE A 172 -15.38 7.06 -3.12
N VAL A 173 -15.46 8.18 -3.86
CA VAL A 173 -16.71 8.61 -4.51
C VAL A 173 -17.18 7.58 -5.55
N GLN A 174 -16.28 7.00 -6.33
CA GLN A 174 -16.61 5.93 -7.28
C GLN A 174 -17.17 4.69 -6.58
N ILE A 175 -16.51 4.20 -5.53
CA ILE A 175 -16.98 3.06 -4.74
C ILE A 175 -18.36 3.35 -4.13
N SER A 176 -18.55 4.56 -3.59
CA SER A 176 -19.84 4.97 -3.03
C SER A 176 -20.95 5.03 -4.09
N ASN A 177 -20.65 5.51 -5.30
CA ASN A 177 -21.60 5.57 -6.40
C ASN A 177 -21.99 4.16 -6.89
N LEU A 178 -20.99 3.30 -7.08
CA LEU A 178 -21.20 1.89 -7.42
C LEU A 178 -22.03 1.16 -6.36
N ASN A 179 -21.77 1.41 -5.07
CA ASN A 179 -22.54 0.83 -3.99
C ASN A 179 -23.98 1.37 -3.95
N ALA A 180 -24.19 2.66 -4.26
CA ALA A 180 -25.53 3.24 -4.38
C ALA A 180 -26.33 2.64 -5.55
N HIS A 181 -25.70 2.49 -6.73
CA HIS A 181 -26.29 1.80 -7.88
C HIS A 181 -26.63 0.34 -7.53
N TRP A 182 -25.73 -0.36 -6.85
CA TRP A 182 -25.99 -1.72 -6.38
C TRP A 182 -27.21 -1.80 -5.45
N ILE A 183 -27.34 -0.88 -4.49
CA ILE A 183 -28.50 -0.79 -3.58
C ILE A 183 -29.80 -0.57 -4.36
N LEU A 184 -29.79 0.22 -5.44
CA LEU A 184 -30.98 0.42 -6.28
C LEU A 184 -31.33 -0.82 -7.11
N LEU A 185 -30.32 -1.60 -7.51
CA LEU A 185 -30.50 -2.88 -8.18
C LEU A 185 -30.89 -4.00 -7.19
N GLN A 186 -30.68 -3.80 -5.88
CA GLN A 186 -30.91 -4.85 -4.87
C GLN A 186 -32.36 -5.41 -4.84
N PRO A 187 -33.41 -4.55 -4.83
CA PRO A 187 -34.79 -5.01 -4.78
C PRO A 187 -35.21 -5.86 -6.00
N LEU A 188 -34.54 -5.68 -7.14
CA LEU A 188 -34.84 -6.39 -8.38
C LEU A 188 -34.37 -7.85 -8.36
N TYR A 189 -33.34 -8.18 -7.56
CA TYR A 189 -32.92 -9.56 -7.34
C TYR A 189 -33.67 -10.24 -6.17
N SER A 190 -34.22 -9.46 -5.21
CA SER A 190 -34.69 -9.97 -3.92
C SER A 190 -36.16 -10.41 -3.90
N CYS A 191 -36.86 -10.42 -5.04
CA CYS A 191 -38.15 -11.09 -5.15
C CYS A 191 -37.94 -12.61 -5.03
N HIS A 192 -37.77 -13.05 -3.79
CA HIS A 192 -37.76 -14.43 -3.34
C HIS A 192 -39.18 -14.73 -2.84
N GLY A 193 -40.00 -15.31 -3.72
CA GLY A 193 -40.99 -16.30 -3.31
C GLY A 193 -42.14 -15.93 -2.36
N ARG A 194 -42.41 -14.68 -2.01
CA ARG A 194 -43.70 -14.31 -1.38
C ARG A 194 -44.18 -12.94 -1.85
N GLY A 195 -45.38 -12.93 -2.42
CA GLY A 195 -46.02 -11.76 -3.01
C GLY A 195 -46.20 -10.63 -2.02
N GLN A 196 -45.40 -9.57 -2.20
CA GLN A 196 -45.69 -8.20 -1.80
C GLN A 196 -44.75 -7.29 -2.59
N CYS A 197 -45.19 -6.88 -3.78
CA CYS A 197 -44.68 -5.65 -4.38
C CYS A 197 -45.26 -4.48 -3.58
N PRO A 198 -44.48 -3.43 -3.28
CA PRO A 198 -45.03 -2.22 -2.68
C PRO A 198 -45.98 -1.58 -3.71
N THR A 199 -47.27 -1.59 -3.39
CA THR A 199 -48.27 -0.83 -4.12
C THR A 199 -47.97 0.65 -3.91
N THR A 200 -47.51 1.33 -4.96
CA THR A 200 -47.54 2.80 -5.01
C THR A 200 -49.00 3.22 -5.03
N THR A 201 -49.55 3.55 -3.86
CA THR A 201 -50.87 4.16 -3.75
C THR A 201 -50.77 5.58 -4.29
N SER A 202 -51.26 5.78 -5.51
CA SER A 202 -51.57 7.09 -6.08
C SER A 202 -52.65 7.74 -5.21
N HIS A 203 -52.27 8.67 -4.35
CA HIS A 203 -53.22 9.59 -3.74
C HIS A 203 -53.46 10.75 -4.70
N THR A 204 -54.56 10.65 -5.43
CA THR A 204 -55.26 11.78 -6.03
C THR A 204 -56.28 12.26 -5.00
N THR A 205 -56.10 13.45 -4.43
CA THR A 205 -57.16 14.43 -4.12
C THR A 205 -56.48 15.77 -3.85
#